data_AF-A0A2I0PRX6-F1
#
_entry.id   AF-A0A2I0PRX6-F1
#
_cell.length_a   1.000
_cell.length_b   1.000
_cell.length_c   1.000
_cell.angle_alpha   90.00
_cell.angle_beta   90.00
_cell.angle_gamma   90.00
#
_symmetry.space_group_name_H-M   'P 1'
#
loop_
_entity.id
_entity.type
_entity.pdbx_description
1 polymer ?
#
loop_
_entity_poly.entity_id
_entity_poly.type
_entity_poly.pdbx_seq_one_letter_code
_entity_poly.pdbx_strand_id
1 'polypeptide(L)'
;MSEKDLENHVKTRLGSTLTGASKEVRDVFGAGMFSIKKKQKANLFSLSLRENIKQDIQSGYITSIDELDSIIDKALKDKEITYSRTGVEFKEELINTAMFTAKVPDENLTKDFKKVKNARISIHDKGLQIHGAGPSGSNLKLEWDNIVKATIDGKKIILTLPNGVQISLKANMQVTNETLKQIDLRINEKICGVPEKGWD
;
A
#
# COMPACT_ATOMS: atom_id res chain seq x y z
N MET A 1 25.73 13.22 -22.17
CA MET A 1 24.29 13.30 -22.53
C MET A 1 23.71 14.54 -21.87
N SER A 2 22.73 15.22 -22.48
CA SER A 2 22.20 16.46 -21.90
C SER A 2 21.06 16.20 -20.91
N GLU A 3 20.86 17.12 -19.97
CA GLU A 3 19.71 17.14 -19.04
C GLU A 3 18.39 17.03 -19.81
N LYS A 4 18.31 17.74 -20.93
CA LYS A 4 17.15 17.74 -21.82
C LYS A 4 16.88 16.38 -22.45
N ASP A 5 17.91 15.60 -22.77
CA ASP A 5 17.75 14.25 -23.31
C ASP A 5 17.19 13.30 -22.25
N LEU A 6 17.67 13.41 -21.01
CA LEU A 6 17.17 12.64 -19.85
C LEU A 6 15.72 12.98 -19.53
N GLU A 7 15.36 14.27 -19.45
CA GLU A 7 13.98 14.70 -19.20
C GLU A 7 13.01 14.25 -20.31
N ASN A 8 13.45 14.28 -21.58
CA ASN A 8 12.67 13.76 -22.70
C ASN A 8 12.47 12.24 -22.60
N HIS A 9 13.48 11.49 -22.15
CA HIS A 9 13.36 10.05 -21.92
C HIS A 9 12.36 9.73 -20.80
N VAL A 10 12.44 10.46 -19.67
CA VAL A 10 11.47 10.38 -18.57
C VAL A 10 10.05 10.62 -19.07
N LYS A 11 9.84 11.66 -19.88
CA LYS A 11 8.53 11.98 -20.44
C LYS A 11 8.01 10.87 -21.36
N THR A 12 8.89 10.17 -22.05
CA THR A 12 8.54 9.05 -22.94
C THR A 12 8.12 7.83 -22.13
N ARG A 13 8.92 7.44 -21.12
CA ARG A 13 8.67 6.28 -20.25
C ARG A 13 7.47 6.48 -19.32
N LEU A 14 7.38 7.62 -18.65
CA LEU A 14 6.36 7.89 -17.63
C LEU A 14 5.15 8.65 -18.17
N GLY A 15 5.25 9.28 -19.33
CA GLY A 15 4.24 10.19 -19.89
C GLY A 15 4.52 11.65 -19.52
N SER A 16 3.57 12.56 -19.78
CA SER A 16 3.75 14.00 -19.47
C SER A 16 2.75 14.53 -18.46
N THR A 17 3.01 15.70 -17.89
CA THR A 17 2.08 16.38 -16.98
C THR A 17 0.76 16.70 -17.67
N LEU A 18 0.78 17.06 -18.96
CA LEU A 18 -0.41 17.43 -19.74
C LEU A 18 -1.17 16.23 -20.28
N THR A 19 -0.46 15.17 -20.69
CA THR A 19 -1.06 13.98 -21.32
C THR A 19 -1.29 12.82 -20.35
N GLY A 20 -0.82 12.95 -19.10
CA GLY A 20 -0.91 11.92 -18.07
C GLY A 20 0.17 10.85 -18.17
N ALA A 21 -0.07 9.73 -17.50
CA ALA A 21 0.80 8.57 -17.48
C ALA A 21 0.92 7.92 -18.87
N SER A 22 2.09 7.36 -19.17
CA SER A 22 2.31 6.58 -20.39
C SER A 22 1.41 5.35 -20.44
N LYS A 23 1.37 4.68 -21.59
CA LYS A 23 0.65 3.41 -21.72
C LYS A 23 1.25 2.34 -20.80
N GLU A 24 2.57 2.23 -20.75
CA GLU A 24 3.31 1.31 -19.89
C GLU A 24 2.89 1.44 -18.41
N VAL A 25 2.91 2.67 -17.88
CA VAL A 25 2.48 2.91 -16.50
C VAL A 25 0.99 2.59 -16.32
N ARG A 26 0.13 2.92 -17.28
CA ARG A 26 -1.30 2.60 -17.18
C ARG A 26 -1.57 1.10 -17.17
N ASP A 27 -0.80 0.33 -17.93
CA ASP A 27 -0.94 -1.13 -18.01
C ASP A 27 -0.54 -1.78 -16.67
N VAL A 28 0.53 -1.31 -16.01
CA VAL A 28 0.93 -1.74 -14.65
C VAL A 28 -0.21 -1.56 -13.63
N PHE A 29 -1.02 -0.51 -13.77
CA PHE A 29 -2.16 -0.23 -12.90
C PHE A 29 -3.46 -0.89 -13.39
N GLY A 30 -3.41 -1.71 -14.45
CA GLY A 30 -4.58 -2.34 -15.07
C GLY A 30 -5.62 -1.33 -15.58
N ALA A 31 -5.16 -0.14 -15.99
CA ALA A 31 -6.01 0.98 -16.38
C ALA A 31 -6.51 0.81 -17.82
N GLY A 32 -7.54 -0.03 -17.99
CA GLY A 32 -8.24 -0.17 -19.27
C GLY A 32 -8.95 1.11 -19.72
N MET A 33 -9.47 1.08 -20.96
CA MET A 33 -10.04 2.25 -21.64
C MET A 33 -11.14 2.98 -20.84
N PHE A 34 -11.88 2.26 -19.98
CA PHE A 34 -13.00 2.79 -19.18
C PHE A 34 -12.68 3.00 -17.69
N SER A 35 -11.49 2.64 -17.20
CA SER A 35 -11.18 2.68 -15.77
C SER A 35 -10.62 4.04 -15.32
N ILE A 36 -11.50 5.03 -15.12
CA ILE A 36 -11.13 6.40 -14.70
C ILE A 36 -10.28 6.40 -13.42
N LYS A 37 -10.69 5.65 -12.38
CA LYS A 37 -9.96 5.56 -11.11
C LYS A 37 -8.53 5.03 -11.30
N LYS A 38 -8.36 3.96 -12.09
CA LYS A 38 -7.03 3.36 -12.35
C LYS A 38 -6.13 4.28 -13.18
N LYS A 39 -6.71 5.02 -14.14
CA LYS A 39 -5.99 6.06 -14.89
C LYS A 39 -5.50 7.19 -13.98
N GLN A 40 -6.32 7.64 -13.04
CA GLN A 40 -5.91 8.66 -12.06
C GLN A 40 -4.76 8.17 -11.17
N LYS A 41 -4.79 6.93 -10.69
CA LYS A 41 -3.68 6.35 -9.91
C LYS A 41 -2.38 6.29 -10.71
N ALA A 42 -2.45 5.79 -11.95
CA ALA A 42 -1.30 5.75 -12.85
C ALA A 42 -0.72 7.17 -13.07
N ASN A 43 -1.59 8.17 -13.26
CA ASN A 43 -1.19 9.56 -13.45
C ASN A 43 -0.48 10.16 -12.21
N LEU A 44 -1.02 9.93 -11.01
CA LEU A 44 -0.40 10.42 -9.77
C LEU A 44 0.94 9.74 -9.49
N PHE A 45 1.03 8.43 -9.69
CA PHE A 45 2.28 7.69 -9.58
C PHE A 45 3.33 8.21 -10.56
N SER A 46 2.98 8.35 -11.84
CA SER A 46 3.85 8.90 -12.87
C SER A 46 4.30 10.32 -12.52
N LEU A 47 3.41 11.18 -12.03
CA LEU A 47 3.74 12.54 -11.63
C LEU A 47 4.76 12.56 -10.50
N SER A 48 4.52 11.82 -9.41
CA SER A 48 5.45 11.77 -8.28
C SER A 48 6.82 11.23 -8.68
N LEU A 49 6.87 10.19 -9.51
CA LEU A 49 8.12 9.60 -9.96
C LEU A 49 8.92 10.57 -10.85
N ARG A 50 8.24 11.34 -11.72
CA ARG A 50 8.87 12.39 -12.53
C ARG A 50 9.49 13.48 -11.68
N GLU A 51 8.79 13.98 -10.67
CA GLU A 51 9.31 15.04 -9.80
C GLU A 51 10.57 14.57 -9.06
N ASN A 52 10.58 13.33 -8.55
CA ASN A 52 11.76 12.76 -7.90
C ASN A 52 12.94 12.63 -8.89
N ILE A 53 12.73 12.03 -10.05
CA ILE A 53 13.79 11.83 -11.06
C ILE A 53 14.31 13.17 -11.58
N LYS A 54 13.44 14.18 -11.72
CA LYS A 54 13.84 15.52 -12.16
C LYS A 54 14.84 16.15 -11.20
N GLN A 55 14.62 16.04 -9.89
CA GLN A 55 15.57 16.54 -8.89
C GLN A 55 16.91 15.82 -8.96
N ASP A 56 16.89 14.50 -9.20
CA ASP A 56 18.11 13.68 -9.30
C ASP A 56 18.90 13.99 -10.58
N ILE A 57 18.23 14.26 -11.70
CA ILE A 57 18.85 14.74 -12.95
C ILE A 57 19.50 16.12 -12.72
N GLN A 58 18.76 17.07 -12.14
CA GLN A 58 19.24 18.44 -11.90
C GLN A 58 20.45 18.49 -10.95
N SER A 59 20.50 17.55 -10.00
CA SER A 59 21.59 17.41 -9.05
C SER A 59 22.79 16.62 -9.62
N GLY A 60 22.67 16.08 -10.83
CA GLY A 60 23.72 15.29 -11.49
C GLY A 60 23.88 13.87 -10.95
N TYR A 61 22.93 13.36 -10.15
CA TYR A 61 22.95 11.97 -9.66
C TYR A 61 22.60 10.96 -10.74
N ILE A 62 21.81 11.37 -11.74
CA ILE A 62 21.49 10.54 -12.90
C ILE A 62 22.16 11.17 -14.13
N THR A 63 23.03 10.40 -14.78
CA THR A 63 23.84 10.91 -15.90
C THR A 63 23.65 10.10 -17.19
N SER A 64 23.00 8.93 -17.09
CA SER A 64 22.79 7.99 -18.19
C SER A 64 21.33 7.53 -18.31
N ILE A 65 20.94 7.06 -19.52
CA ILE A 65 19.61 6.52 -19.76
C ILE A 65 19.45 5.19 -19.01
N ASP A 66 20.52 4.40 -18.93
CA ASP A 66 20.49 3.09 -18.27
C ASP A 66 20.20 3.22 -16.76
N GLU A 67 20.78 4.21 -16.08
CA GLU A 67 20.47 4.53 -14.68
C GLU A 67 19.01 4.93 -14.51
N LEU A 68 18.52 5.76 -15.42
CA LEU A 68 17.15 6.25 -15.41
C LEU A 68 16.13 5.12 -15.64
N ASP A 69 16.40 4.26 -16.62
CA ASP A 69 15.60 3.08 -16.92
C ASP A 69 15.60 2.10 -15.73
N SER A 70 16.75 1.90 -15.07
CA SER A 70 16.82 1.06 -13.86
C SER A 70 15.92 1.56 -12.73
N ILE A 71 15.89 2.87 -12.49
CA ILE A 71 15.04 3.51 -11.47
C ILE A 71 13.57 3.34 -11.83
N ILE A 72 13.20 3.60 -13.09
CA ILE A 72 11.83 3.48 -13.57
C ILE A 72 11.35 2.03 -13.53
N ASP A 73 12.13 1.09 -14.05
CA ASP A 73 11.80 -0.33 -14.09
C ASP A 73 11.60 -0.89 -12.68
N LYS A 74 12.48 -0.52 -11.74
CA LYS A 74 12.32 -0.90 -10.33
C LYS A 74 11.02 -0.38 -9.74
N ALA A 75 10.72 0.90 -9.96
CA ALA A 75 9.49 1.52 -9.46
C ALA A 75 8.22 0.89 -10.07
N LEU A 76 8.26 0.55 -11.37
CA LEU A 76 7.14 -0.10 -12.06
C LEU A 76 6.96 -1.54 -11.61
N LYS A 77 8.03 -2.31 -11.47
CA LYS A 77 8.00 -3.69 -10.99
C LYS A 77 7.43 -3.80 -9.58
N ASP A 78 7.79 -2.88 -8.69
CA ASP A 78 7.23 -2.80 -7.34
C ASP A 78 5.69 -2.61 -7.38
N LYS A 79 5.18 -1.87 -8.36
CA LYS A 79 3.73 -1.67 -8.56
C LYS A 79 3.06 -2.82 -9.31
N GLU A 80 3.73 -3.44 -10.28
CA GLU A 80 3.23 -4.60 -11.02
C GLU A 80 3.04 -5.82 -10.10
N ILE A 81 3.95 -6.04 -9.16
CA ILE A 81 3.79 -7.06 -8.10
C ILE A 81 2.56 -6.75 -7.23
N THR A 82 2.29 -5.46 -7.00
CA THR A 82 1.14 -5.02 -6.20
C THR A 82 -0.18 -5.25 -6.96
N TYR A 83 -0.24 -5.00 -8.28
CA TYR A 83 -1.48 -5.06 -9.08
C TYR A 83 -1.76 -6.40 -9.78
N SER A 84 -0.75 -7.17 -10.21
CA SER A 84 -0.96 -8.55 -10.69
C SER A 84 -1.56 -9.45 -9.59
N ARG A 85 -1.36 -9.08 -8.32
CA ARG A 85 -1.99 -9.70 -7.14
C ARG A 85 -3.45 -9.24 -6.87
N THR A 86 -3.94 -8.20 -7.54
CA THR A 86 -5.31 -7.64 -7.36
C THR A 86 -6.37 -8.26 -8.29
N GLY A 87 -6.02 -9.24 -9.11
CA GLY A 87 -6.97 -10.00 -9.94
C GLY A 87 -7.85 -10.99 -9.18
N VAL A 88 -7.68 -11.10 -7.86
CA VAL A 88 -8.50 -11.97 -7.01
C VAL A 88 -9.71 -11.18 -6.54
N GLU A 89 -10.92 -11.61 -6.93
CA GLU A 89 -12.16 -11.09 -6.37
C GLU A 89 -12.08 -11.09 -4.84
N PHE A 90 -12.17 -9.88 -4.26
CA PHE A 90 -12.09 -9.66 -2.83
C PHE A 90 -13.35 -10.23 -2.17
N LYS A 91 -13.23 -11.41 -1.57
CA LYS A 91 -14.31 -12.03 -0.80
C LYS A 91 -14.25 -11.53 0.63
N GLU A 92 -14.92 -10.41 0.93
CA GLU A 92 -15.04 -9.82 2.28
C GLU A 92 -15.40 -10.86 3.37
N GLU A 93 -16.16 -11.87 2.98
CA GLU A 93 -16.59 -12.99 3.84
C GLU A 93 -15.41 -13.82 4.40
N LEU A 94 -14.30 -13.96 3.65
CA LEU A 94 -13.11 -14.71 4.06
C LEU A 94 -12.27 -14.00 5.13
N ILE A 95 -12.25 -12.67 5.13
CA ILE A 95 -11.53 -11.87 6.14
C ILE A 95 -12.34 -11.83 7.44
N ASN A 96 -13.66 -11.72 7.31
CA ASN A 96 -14.59 -11.70 8.43
C ASN A 96 -14.63 -13.01 9.24
N THR A 97 -14.09 -14.10 8.70
CA THR A 97 -13.99 -15.41 9.38
C THR A 97 -12.57 -15.73 9.86
N ALA A 98 -11.58 -14.91 9.50
CA ALA A 98 -10.18 -15.13 9.88
C ALA A 98 -9.92 -14.72 11.33
N MET A 99 -9.36 -15.66 12.11
CA MET A 99 -9.07 -15.50 13.53
C MET A 99 -7.57 -15.34 13.77
N PHE A 100 -7.21 -14.37 14.59
CA PHE A 100 -5.84 -13.97 14.87
C PHE A 100 -5.55 -14.02 16.37
N THR A 101 -4.27 -14.14 16.71
CA THR A 101 -3.75 -13.71 18.00
C THR A 101 -3.17 -12.32 17.83
N ALA A 102 -3.80 -11.31 18.43
CA ALA A 102 -3.32 -9.93 18.39
C ALA A 102 -2.40 -9.65 19.58
N LYS A 103 -1.27 -8.99 19.33
CA LYS A 103 -0.48 -8.27 20.34
C LYS A 103 -0.65 -6.79 20.05
N VAL A 104 -1.35 -6.11 20.93
CA VAL A 104 -1.62 -4.68 20.85
C VAL A 104 -0.96 -3.98 22.04
N PRO A 105 -0.50 -2.73 21.88
CA PRO A 105 -0.11 -1.89 23.00
C PRO A 105 -1.26 -1.75 23.99
N ASP A 106 -0.94 -1.56 25.27
CA ASP A 106 -1.95 -1.33 26.30
C ASP A 106 -2.75 -0.02 26.07
N GLU A 107 -3.79 0.23 26.87
CA GLU A 107 -4.80 1.29 26.70
C GLU A 107 -4.22 2.71 26.51
N ASN A 108 -2.93 2.91 26.82
CA ASN A 108 -2.18 4.16 26.68
C ASN A 108 -1.09 4.15 25.58
N LEU A 109 -1.04 3.15 24.69
CA LEU A 109 0.04 2.98 23.69
C LEU A 109 1.46 2.95 24.31
N THR A 110 1.57 2.47 25.54
CA THR A 110 2.84 2.30 26.27
C THR A 110 3.59 1.05 25.77
N LYS A 111 4.81 0.80 26.28
CA LYS A 111 5.63 -0.38 25.93
C LYS A 111 5.05 -1.71 26.42
N ASP A 112 3.96 -1.69 27.18
CA ASP A 112 3.28 -2.88 27.67
C ASP A 112 2.31 -3.41 26.60
N PHE A 113 2.30 -4.73 26.40
CA PHE A 113 1.53 -5.38 25.33
C PHE A 113 0.46 -6.31 25.87
N LYS A 114 -0.78 -6.11 25.43
CA LYS A 114 -1.90 -7.02 25.68
C LYS A 114 -1.98 -8.06 24.57
N LYS A 115 -2.03 -9.34 24.96
CA LYS A 115 -2.25 -10.46 24.04
C LYS A 115 -3.72 -10.85 24.02
N VAL A 116 -4.35 -10.73 22.86
CA VAL A 116 -5.74 -11.14 22.61
C VAL A 116 -5.73 -12.38 21.73
N LYS A 117 -6.25 -13.48 22.28
CA LYS A 117 -6.45 -14.72 21.51
C LYS A 117 -7.76 -14.60 20.75
N ASN A 118 -7.82 -15.16 19.54
CA ASN A 118 -9.06 -15.24 18.74
C ASN A 118 -9.65 -13.87 18.38
N ALA A 119 -8.79 -12.88 18.15
CA ALA A 119 -9.19 -11.59 17.61
C ALA A 119 -9.64 -11.74 16.16
N ARG A 120 -10.84 -11.25 15.84
CA ARG A 120 -11.28 -11.07 14.46
C ARG A 120 -10.79 -9.71 13.98
N ILE A 121 -10.46 -9.60 12.69
CA ILE A 121 -10.22 -8.33 12.05
C ILE A 121 -11.35 -8.00 11.07
N SER A 122 -11.74 -6.74 11.04
CA SER A 122 -12.65 -6.20 10.03
C SER A 122 -11.97 -5.02 9.38
N ILE A 123 -11.93 -5.04 8.05
CA ILE A 123 -11.33 -3.98 7.24
C ILE A 123 -12.49 -3.14 6.72
N HIS A 124 -12.54 -1.88 7.13
CA HIS A 124 -13.56 -0.92 6.74
C HIS A 124 -12.96 0.19 5.89
N ASP A 125 -13.82 1.02 5.29
CA ASP A 125 -13.32 2.11 4.46
C ASP A 125 -12.53 3.16 5.23
N LYS A 126 -12.90 3.42 6.49
CA LYS A 126 -12.22 4.37 7.38
C LYS A 126 -10.98 3.83 8.09
N GLY A 127 -10.87 2.52 8.22
CA GLY A 127 -9.84 1.94 9.05
C GLY A 127 -9.98 0.44 9.24
N LEU A 128 -9.14 -0.09 10.11
CA LEU A 128 -9.16 -1.48 10.54
C LEU A 128 -9.72 -1.57 11.96
N GLN A 129 -10.60 -2.54 12.20
CA GLN A 129 -11.10 -2.86 13.52
C GLN A 129 -10.60 -4.24 13.96
N ILE A 130 -10.01 -4.30 15.15
CA ILE A 130 -9.58 -5.54 15.81
C ILE A 130 -10.54 -5.79 16.97
N HIS A 131 -11.36 -6.82 16.84
CA HIS A 131 -12.41 -7.13 17.81
C HIS A 131 -11.79 -7.70 19.10
N GLY A 132 -12.25 -7.21 20.26
CA GLY A 132 -11.76 -7.63 21.57
C GLY A 132 -10.36 -7.13 21.95
N ALA A 133 -9.76 -6.25 21.14
CA ALA A 133 -8.40 -5.74 21.35
C ALA A 133 -8.31 -4.32 21.92
N GLY A 134 -9.44 -3.70 22.23
CA GLY A 134 -9.52 -2.42 22.89
C GLY A 134 -9.51 -2.51 24.43
N PRO A 135 -9.59 -1.34 25.09
CA PRO A 135 -9.72 -1.22 26.53
C PRO A 135 -10.85 -2.06 27.08
N SER A 136 -10.62 -2.78 28.19
CA SER A 136 -11.63 -3.65 28.83
C SER A 136 -12.30 -4.68 27.90
N GLY A 137 -11.64 -5.07 26.79
CA GLY A 137 -12.20 -6.04 25.84
C GLY A 137 -13.11 -5.43 24.77
N SER A 138 -13.15 -4.10 24.65
CA SER A 138 -13.78 -3.40 23.54
C SER A 138 -13.05 -3.64 22.21
N ASN A 139 -13.51 -3.00 21.13
CA ASN A 139 -12.87 -3.12 19.81
C ASN A 139 -11.80 -2.04 19.65
N LEU A 140 -10.59 -2.43 19.23
CA LEU A 140 -9.56 -1.47 18.84
C LEU A 140 -9.85 -1.03 17.41
N LYS A 141 -10.01 0.28 17.20
CA LYS A 141 -10.20 0.89 15.88
C LYS A 141 -8.93 1.65 15.51
N LEU A 142 -8.40 1.38 14.33
CA LEU A 142 -7.23 2.03 13.77
C LEU A 142 -7.64 2.68 12.46
N GLU A 143 -7.62 4.01 12.42
CA GLU A 143 -7.83 4.74 11.17
C GLU A 143 -6.63 4.54 10.24
N TRP A 144 -6.85 4.58 8.93
CA TRP A 144 -5.77 4.36 7.97
C TRP A 144 -4.62 5.37 8.11
N ASP A 145 -4.96 6.63 8.42
CA ASP A 145 -3.99 7.71 8.65
C ASP A 145 -3.08 7.45 9.86
N ASN A 146 -3.53 6.58 10.78
CA ASN A 146 -2.77 6.16 11.96
C ASN A 146 -1.93 4.90 11.71
N ILE A 147 -1.84 4.39 10.48
CA ILE A 147 -1.01 3.25 10.11
C ILE A 147 -0.03 3.67 9.02
N VAL A 148 1.26 3.72 9.35
CA VAL A 148 2.32 4.15 8.43
C VAL A 148 2.76 3.01 7.51
N LYS A 149 2.71 1.77 8.00
CA LYS A 149 3.17 0.61 7.25
C LYS A 149 2.46 -0.66 7.69
N ALA A 150 2.14 -1.53 6.74
CA ALA A 150 1.77 -2.91 7.01
C ALA A 150 2.77 -3.86 6.34
N THR A 151 3.14 -4.92 7.04
CA THR A 151 4.03 -5.96 6.50
C THR A 151 3.51 -7.34 6.87
N ILE A 152 3.67 -8.30 5.98
CA ILE A 152 3.50 -9.72 6.30
C ILE A 152 4.86 -10.39 6.50
N ASP A 153 4.98 -11.06 7.66
CA ASP A 153 6.09 -11.95 8.01
C ASP A 153 5.52 -13.34 8.34
N GLY A 154 5.53 -14.23 7.34
CA GLY A 154 4.96 -15.57 7.44
C GLY A 154 3.46 -15.54 7.76
N LYS A 155 3.09 -16.00 8.96
CA LYS A 155 1.69 -15.97 9.46
C LYS A 155 1.37 -14.73 10.29
N LYS A 156 2.18 -13.68 10.23
CA LYS A 156 1.96 -12.45 11.00
C LYS A 156 1.72 -11.28 10.06
N ILE A 157 0.77 -10.44 10.41
CA ILE A 157 0.64 -9.07 9.87
C ILE A 157 1.17 -8.13 10.95
N ILE A 158 2.05 -7.22 10.58
CA ILE A 158 2.64 -6.22 11.47
C ILE A 158 2.22 -4.84 10.96
N LEU A 159 1.44 -4.13 11.77
CA LEU A 159 1.04 -2.75 11.53
C LEU A 159 1.97 -1.83 12.32
N THR A 160 2.57 -0.85 11.66
CA THR A 160 3.44 0.15 12.28
C THR A 160 2.71 1.48 12.36
N LEU A 161 2.65 2.06 13.55
CA LEU A 161 2.02 3.35 13.84
C LEU A 161 3.05 4.51 13.72
N PRO A 162 2.62 5.78 13.65
CA PRO A 162 3.51 6.94 13.46
C PRO A 162 4.63 7.11 14.48
N ASN A 163 4.42 6.66 15.72
CA ASN A 163 5.40 6.71 16.80
C ASN A 163 6.34 5.48 16.84
N GLY A 164 6.34 4.65 15.80
CA GLY A 164 7.15 3.43 15.71
C GLY A 164 6.58 2.23 16.49
N VAL A 165 5.44 2.40 17.16
CA VAL A 165 4.74 1.30 17.85
C VAL A 165 4.22 0.29 16.84
N GLN A 166 4.35 -1.00 17.16
CA GLN A 166 3.92 -2.09 16.29
C GLN A 166 2.78 -2.90 16.89
N ILE A 167 1.75 -3.13 16.10
CA ILE A 167 0.67 -4.09 16.38
C ILE A 167 0.94 -5.35 15.56
N SER A 168 0.95 -6.50 16.22
CA SER A 168 1.18 -7.78 15.55
C SER A 168 -0.08 -8.66 15.58
N LEU A 169 -0.53 -9.08 14.42
CA LEU A 169 -1.68 -9.97 14.23
C LEU A 169 -1.18 -11.31 13.68
N LYS A 170 -1.10 -12.33 14.53
CA LYS A 170 -0.66 -13.68 14.13
C LYS A 170 -1.87 -14.53 13.73
N ALA A 171 -1.96 -14.95 12.48
CA ALA A 171 -2.99 -15.84 11.98
C ALA A 171 -3.00 -17.17 12.72
N ASN A 172 -4.19 -17.64 13.09
CA ASN A 172 -4.41 -18.99 13.60
C ASN A 172 -4.29 -20.02 12.46
N MET A 173 -4.19 -21.31 12.79
CA MET A 173 -3.97 -22.39 11.80
C MET A 173 -5.01 -22.46 10.68
N GLN A 174 -6.23 -21.99 10.93
CA GLN A 174 -7.34 -21.97 9.96
C GLN A 174 -7.22 -20.88 8.89
N VAL A 175 -6.34 -19.89 9.08
CA VAL A 175 -6.12 -18.82 8.09
C VAL A 175 -5.13 -19.32 7.04
N THR A 176 -5.57 -19.37 5.79
CA THR A 176 -4.73 -19.79 4.67
C THR A 176 -3.72 -18.69 4.30
N ASN A 177 -2.61 -19.08 3.65
CA ASN A 177 -1.65 -18.12 3.10
C ASN A 177 -2.32 -17.17 2.07
N GLU A 178 -3.33 -17.65 1.37
CA GLU A 178 -4.08 -16.85 0.41
C GLU A 178 -4.94 -15.78 1.10
N THR A 179 -5.64 -16.15 2.17
CA THR A 179 -6.39 -15.20 3.01
C THR A 179 -5.48 -14.12 3.60
N LEU A 180 -4.30 -14.52 4.08
CA LEU A 180 -3.30 -13.57 4.59
C LEU A 180 -2.84 -12.58 3.52
N LYS A 181 -2.54 -13.05 2.32
CA LYS A 181 -2.16 -12.18 1.19
C LYS A 181 -3.27 -11.20 0.83
N GLN A 182 -4.53 -11.62 0.80
CA GLN A 182 -5.65 -10.71 0.52
C GLN A 182 -5.79 -9.60 1.57
N ILE A 183 -5.58 -9.94 2.84
CA ILE A 183 -5.58 -8.96 3.94
C ILE A 183 -4.44 -7.95 3.76
N ASP A 184 -3.23 -8.43 3.47
CA ASP A 184 -2.05 -7.57 3.22
C ASP A 184 -2.31 -6.58 2.10
N LEU A 185 -2.82 -7.08 0.97
CA LEU A 185 -3.11 -6.28 -0.21
C LEU A 185 -4.09 -5.18 0.16
N ARG A 186 -5.21 -5.51 0.83
CA ARG A 186 -6.23 -4.54 1.17
C ARG A 186 -5.74 -3.47 2.15
N ILE A 187 -4.96 -3.86 3.15
CA ILE A 187 -4.40 -2.92 4.12
C ILE A 187 -3.41 -1.98 3.43
N ASN A 188 -2.50 -2.51 2.62
CA ASN A 188 -1.51 -1.69 1.90
C ASN A 188 -2.15 -0.80 0.84
N GLU A 189 -3.24 -1.23 0.18
CA GLU A 189 -4.05 -0.38 -0.70
C GLU A 189 -4.61 0.85 0.03
N LYS A 190 -5.06 0.66 1.29
CA LYS A 190 -5.63 1.73 2.09
C LYS A 190 -4.55 2.67 2.66
N ILE A 191 -3.40 2.13 3.09
CA ILE A 191 -2.26 2.92 3.63
C ILE A 191 -1.56 3.74 2.53
N CYS A 192 -1.22 3.12 1.39
CA CYS A 192 -0.47 3.76 0.32
C CYS A 192 -1.30 4.78 -0.49
N GLY A 193 -2.54 5.03 -0.08
CA GLY A 193 -3.45 5.95 -0.73
C GLY A 193 -4.10 5.39 -1.99
N VAL A 194 -5.41 5.20 -1.89
CA VAL A 194 -6.29 6.01 -2.74
C VAL A 194 -7.15 6.81 -1.78
N PRO A 195 -7.08 8.14 -1.77
CA PRO A 195 -8.05 8.92 -1.04
C PRO A 195 -9.39 8.75 -1.76
N GLU A 196 -10.30 7.96 -1.19
CA GLU A 196 -11.72 8.17 -1.48
C GLU A 196 -12.16 9.35 -0.63
N LYS A 197 -12.36 10.47 -1.32
CA LYS A 197 -12.90 11.69 -0.75
C LYS A 197 -14.10 11.36 0.11
N GLY A 198 -14.07 11.88 1.33
CA GLY A 198 -15.10 12.77 1.86
C GLY A 198 -16.48 12.15 2.03
N TRP A 199 -16.90 12.12 3.29
CA TRP A 199 -18.28 11.91 3.69
C TRP A 199 -19.15 13.03 3.14
N ASP A 200 -20.20 12.66 2.42
CA ASP A 200 -21.52 13.31 2.48
C ASP A 200 -22.55 12.20 2.74
#